data_AF-A0A0G4KBE7-F1
#
_entry.id   AF-A0A0G4KBE7-F1
#
_cell.length_a   1.000
_cell.length_b   1.000
_cell.length_c   1.000
_cell.angle_alpha   90.00
_cell.angle_beta   90.00
_cell.angle_gamma   90.00
#
_symmetry.space_group_name_H-M   'P 1'
#
loop_
_entity.id
_entity.type
_entity.pdbx_description
1 polymer ?
#
loop_
_entity_poly.entity_id
_entity_poly.type
_entity_poly.pdbx_seq_one_letter_code
_entity_poly.pdbx_strand_id
1 'polypeptide(L)'
;MKYTKNLILASIILLVSLSCSNMPTGIKDNLKLKNRAGRYSLKGNFNKDIKLDFIIFETGNINFIGSKGDTANNLGTYFLGDTESTNKTFSFDIKETINGIAPNSYFIDFLYGKFRYSNNEIYFQKTSDSTNIKFYERVGIYYSQNKNNKITISKNKIEWSYFTDAYIDISDSYTEDRVFTKTVDFTNTTGENHSFTITFTFTDNSIKLKFTITDPAYSKYNTEEEYRIVWE
;
A
#
# COMPACT_ATOMS: atom_id res chain seq x y z
N MET A 1 33.94 1.90 -59.94
CA MET A 1 33.41 1.77 -58.56
C MET A 1 34.09 2.74 -57.58
N LYS A 2 33.90 4.06 -57.74
CA LYS A 2 34.45 5.07 -56.81
C LYS A 2 33.38 5.85 -56.02
N TYR A 3 32.09 5.61 -56.29
CA TYR A 3 30.99 6.38 -55.68
C TYR A 3 30.13 5.59 -54.68
N THR A 4 30.31 4.27 -54.56
CA THR A 4 29.53 3.44 -53.63
C THR A 4 30.06 3.44 -52.19
N LYS A 5 31.32 3.84 -51.96
CA LYS A 5 31.88 3.90 -50.59
C LYS A 5 31.45 5.15 -49.81
N ASN A 6 31.19 6.27 -50.48
CA ASN A 6 30.77 7.51 -49.81
C ASN A 6 29.27 7.52 -49.45
N LEU A 7 28.45 6.72 -50.14
CA LEU A 7 27.02 6.63 -49.82
C LEU A 7 26.78 5.88 -48.50
N ILE A 8 27.55 4.81 -48.25
CA ILE A 8 27.43 4.00 -47.03
C ILE A 8 27.86 4.79 -45.79
N LEU A 9 28.91 5.62 -45.91
CA LEU A 9 29.40 6.45 -44.81
C LEU A 9 28.42 7.57 -44.43
N ALA A 10 27.72 8.16 -45.42
CA ALA A 10 26.69 9.16 -45.17
C ALA A 10 25.44 8.58 -44.49
N SER A 11 25.04 7.34 -44.84
CA SER A 11 23.92 6.66 -44.19
C SER A 11 24.22 6.19 -42.75
N ILE A 12 25.49 5.87 -42.42
CA ILE A 12 25.86 5.49 -41.05
C ILE A 12 25.86 6.72 -40.12
N ILE A 13 26.24 7.91 -40.62
CA ILE A 13 26.22 9.14 -39.81
C ILE A 13 24.78 9.65 -39.58
N LEU A 14 23.85 9.43 -40.52
CA LEU A 14 22.44 9.78 -40.32
C LEU A 14 21.68 8.82 -39.38
N LEU A 15 22.11 7.56 -39.25
CA LEU A 15 21.50 6.60 -38.31
C LEU A 15 21.94 6.83 -36.85
N VAL A 16 23.14 7.37 -36.63
CA VAL A 16 23.62 7.71 -35.27
C VAL A 16 23.00 9.01 -34.76
N SER A 17 22.53 9.91 -35.64
CA SER A 17 21.77 11.11 -35.24
C SER A 17 20.26 10.87 -35.05
N LEU A 18 19.73 9.72 -35.49
CA LEU A 18 18.35 9.29 -35.24
C LEU A 18 18.20 8.41 -34.00
N SER A 19 19.30 7.97 -33.39
CA SER A 19 19.31 7.41 -32.03
C SER A 19 19.54 8.49 -30.97
N CYS A 20 19.00 9.70 -31.17
CA CYS A 20 18.47 10.43 -30.03
C CYS A 20 17.24 9.64 -29.59
N SER A 21 17.47 8.70 -28.67
CA SER A 21 16.41 8.27 -27.77
C SER A 21 15.72 9.54 -27.28
N ASN A 22 14.48 9.76 -27.69
CA ASN A 22 13.55 10.57 -26.93
C ASN A 22 13.31 9.82 -25.61
N MET A 23 14.36 9.72 -24.78
CA MET A 23 14.20 9.79 -23.35
C MET A 23 13.54 11.15 -23.15
N PRO A 24 12.30 11.23 -22.65
CA PRO A 24 11.77 12.50 -22.21
C PRO A 24 12.69 12.97 -21.10
N THR A 25 13.69 13.79 -21.43
CA THR A 25 14.55 14.48 -20.48
C THR A 25 13.65 15.43 -19.72
N GLY A 26 13.20 14.96 -18.55
CA GLY A 26 12.49 15.74 -17.56
C GLY A 26 11.17 16.31 -18.04
N ILE A 27 10.07 15.64 -17.68
CA ILE A 27 8.84 16.38 -17.43
C ILE A 27 9.18 17.34 -16.27
N LYS A 28 9.46 18.59 -16.66
CA LYS A 28 9.67 19.79 -15.83
C LYS A 28 8.40 20.21 -15.08
N ASP A 29 7.39 19.36 -14.99
CA ASP A 29 6.15 19.74 -14.31
C ASP A 29 6.42 19.86 -12.82
N ASN A 30 6.08 21.03 -12.26
CA ASN A 30 5.90 21.23 -10.82
C ASN A 30 4.68 20.45 -10.34
N LEU A 31 4.70 19.13 -10.53
CA LEU A 31 3.66 18.24 -10.08
C LEU A 31 3.64 18.29 -8.55
N LYS A 32 2.45 18.41 -7.98
CA LYS A 32 2.20 18.30 -6.53
C LYS A 32 2.23 16.85 -6.10
N LEU A 33 2.55 16.55 -4.83
CA LEU A 33 2.66 15.17 -4.35
C LEU A 33 1.34 14.40 -4.58
N LYS A 34 0.19 15.01 -4.32
CA LYS A 34 -1.12 14.37 -4.56
C LYS A 34 -1.34 13.96 -6.02
N ASN A 35 -0.78 14.72 -6.97
CA ASN A 35 -0.87 14.41 -8.40
C ASN A 35 0.09 13.28 -8.82
N ARG A 36 0.97 12.81 -7.92
CA ARG A 36 1.76 11.57 -8.07
C ARG A 36 1.02 10.34 -7.53
N ALA A 37 -0.25 10.46 -7.14
CA ALA A 37 -1.03 9.31 -6.69
C ALA A 37 -1.09 8.22 -7.77
N GLY A 38 -1.00 6.96 -7.33
CA GLY A 38 -1.07 5.79 -8.21
C GLY A 38 -0.23 4.61 -7.70
N ARG A 39 -0.21 3.53 -8.48
CA ARG A 39 0.56 2.30 -8.18
C ARG A 39 1.89 2.32 -8.88
N TYR A 40 2.92 1.88 -8.17
CA TYR A 40 4.30 1.84 -8.63
C TYR A 40 4.91 0.47 -8.37
N SER A 41 5.79 0.05 -9.27
CA SER A 41 6.50 -1.22 -9.15
C SER A 41 8.00 -1.00 -9.14
N LEU A 42 8.70 -1.66 -8.22
CA LEU A 42 10.15 -1.65 -8.14
C LEU A 42 10.72 -2.69 -9.10
N LYS A 43 11.57 -2.25 -10.03
CA LYS A 43 12.29 -3.10 -10.98
C LYS A 43 13.53 -3.70 -10.31
N GLY A 44 13.32 -4.49 -9.27
CA GLY A 44 14.38 -5.17 -8.53
C GLY A 44 13.81 -6.06 -7.43
N ASN A 45 14.51 -7.15 -7.17
CA ASN A 45 14.15 -8.12 -6.14
C ASN A 45 14.97 -7.81 -4.88
N PHE A 46 14.31 -7.47 -3.76
CA PHE A 46 14.96 -7.31 -2.45
C PHE A 46 15.54 -8.65 -1.96
N ASN A 47 14.86 -9.74 -2.32
CA ASN A 47 15.26 -11.14 -2.24
C ASN A 47 14.72 -11.82 -3.51
N LYS A 48 15.41 -12.83 -4.06
CA LYS A 48 15.16 -13.40 -5.41
C LYS A 48 13.69 -13.75 -5.73
N ASP A 49 12.86 -13.97 -4.70
CA ASP A 49 11.47 -14.39 -4.84
C ASP A 49 10.43 -13.35 -4.38
N ILE A 50 10.85 -12.13 -4.00
CA ILE A 50 9.95 -11.12 -3.42
C ILE A 50 9.91 -9.88 -4.30
N LYS A 51 8.71 -9.59 -4.82
CA LYS A 51 8.41 -8.34 -5.52
C LYS A 51 7.85 -7.33 -4.53
N LEU A 52 8.39 -6.11 -4.57
CA LEU A 52 7.89 -4.99 -3.77
C LEU A 52 7.23 -3.96 -4.69
N ASP A 53 5.96 -3.69 -4.44
CA ASP A 53 5.20 -2.62 -5.07
C ASP A 53 4.84 -1.58 -4.01
N PHE A 54 4.50 -0.37 -4.44
CA PHE A 54 3.97 0.65 -3.53
C PHE A 54 2.88 1.49 -4.19
N ILE A 55 2.03 2.08 -3.36
CA ILE A 55 0.93 2.96 -3.77
C ILE A 55 1.15 4.31 -3.11
N ILE A 56 1.09 5.38 -3.89
CA ILE A 56 1.05 6.75 -3.38
C ILE A 56 -0.40 7.20 -3.38
N PHE A 57 -0.86 7.73 -2.25
CA PHE A 57 -2.20 8.29 -2.12
C PHE A 57 -2.19 9.80 -2.30
N GLU A 58 -3.34 10.35 -2.70
CA GLU A 58 -3.57 11.79 -2.77
C GLU A 58 -3.43 12.47 -1.40
N THR A 59 -3.59 11.71 -0.33
CA THR A 59 -3.44 12.12 1.07
C THR A 59 -1.99 12.33 1.51
N GLY A 60 -1.02 12.09 0.62
CA GLY A 60 0.42 12.22 0.93
C GLY A 60 0.98 11.01 1.68
N ASN A 61 0.22 9.92 1.74
CA ASN A 61 0.68 8.64 2.28
C ASN A 61 1.27 7.75 1.18
N ILE A 62 2.13 6.82 1.59
CA ILE A 62 2.65 5.74 0.76
C ILE A 62 2.40 4.39 1.45
N ASN A 63 1.85 3.41 0.73
CA ASN A 63 1.68 2.05 1.21
C ASN A 63 2.55 1.06 0.43
N PHE A 64 3.24 0.17 1.13
CA PHE A 64 4.09 -0.87 0.55
C PHE A 64 3.37 -2.22 0.54
N ILE A 65 3.51 -2.96 -0.56
CA ILE A 65 2.94 -4.29 -0.74
C ILE A 65 4.05 -5.24 -1.17
N GLY A 66 4.35 -6.21 -0.32
CA GLY A 66 5.31 -7.27 -0.61
C GLY A 66 4.59 -8.50 -1.12
N SER A 67 5.05 -9.08 -2.23
CA SER A 67 4.44 -10.27 -2.81
C SER A 67 5.47 -11.38 -3.04
N LYS A 68 5.07 -12.62 -2.70
CA LYS A 68 5.81 -13.85 -2.94
C LYS A 68 4.84 -14.92 -3.44
N GLY A 69 4.97 -15.33 -4.70
CA GLY A 69 3.97 -16.18 -5.36
C GLY A 69 2.60 -15.50 -5.37
N ASP A 70 1.56 -16.23 -4.96
CA ASP A 70 0.17 -15.73 -4.90
C ASP A 70 -0.18 -15.02 -3.58
N THR A 71 0.80 -14.79 -2.71
CA THR A 71 0.61 -14.13 -1.42
C THR A 71 1.14 -12.71 -1.50
N ALA A 72 0.30 -11.73 -1.19
CA ALA A 72 0.70 -10.34 -0.95
C ALA A 72 0.44 -9.98 0.50
N ASN A 73 1.31 -9.16 1.08
CA ASN A 73 1.17 -8.63 2.43
C ASN A 73 1.29 -7.11 2.39
N ASN A 74 0.44 -6.44 3.15
CA ASN A 74 0.58 -5.02 3.43
C ASN A 74 1.79 -4.86 4.35
N LEU A 75 2.77 -4.06 3.94
CA LEU A 75 4.02 -3.87 4.68
C LEU A 75 4.03 -2.59 5.51
N GLY A 76 2.99 -1.77 5.43
CA GLY A 76 2.96 -0.49 6.13
C GLY A 76 2.48 0.65 5.27
N THR A 77 1.75 1.58 5.87
CA THR A 77 1.49 2.91 5.29
C THR A 77 2.24 3.98 6.07
N TYR A 78 3.01 4.82 5.37
CA TYR A 78 3.84 5.86 5.94
C TYR A 78 3.45 7.22 5.37
N PHE A 79 3.67 8.28 6.15
CA PHE A 79 3.54 9.64 5.65
C PHE A 79 4.75 9.97 4.77
N LEU A 80 4.49 10.32 3.50
CA LEU A 80 5.53 10.65 2.53
C LEU A 80 5.85 12.15 2.51
N GLY A 81 4.83 13.00 2.68
CA GLY A 81 5.01 14.45 2.73
C GLY A 81 3.73 15.23 2.47
N ASP A 82 3.87 16.57 2.46
CA ASP A 82 2.78 17.48 2.14
C ASP A 82 2.25 17.27 0.71
N THR A 83 0.94 17.07 0.60
CA THR A 83 0.19 16.88 -0.65
C THR A 83 0.41 17.98 -1.69
N GLU A 84 0.66 19.21 -1.25
CA GLU A 84 0.88 20.38 -2.10
C GLU A 84 2.36 20.57 -2.48
N SER A 85 3.26 19.79 -1.88
CA SER A 85 4.69 19.87 -2.15
C SER A 85 5.01 19.51 -3.60
N THR A 86 5.84 20.33 -4.23
CA THR A 86 6.35 20.11 -5.59
C THR A 86 7.72 19.43 -5.60
N ASN A 87 8.25 19.06 -4.42
CA ASN A 87 9.53 18.38 -4.26
C ASN A 87 9.62 17.14 -5.17
N LYS A 88 10.85 16.84 -5.60
CA LYS A 88 11.15 15.67 -6.44
C LYS A 88 11.65 14.49 -5.64
N THR A 89 12.18 14.76 -4.45
CA THR A 89 12.68 13.75 -3.55
C THR A 89 11.96 13.87 -2.22
N PHE A 90 11.58 12.73 -1.67
CA PHE A 90 10.94 12.60 -0.36
C PHE A 90 11.67 11.53 0.44
N SER A 91 11.72 11.71 1.75
CA SER A 91 12.31 10.75 2.68
C SER A 91 11.31 10.40 3.76
N PHE A 92 11.29 9.14 4.16
CA PHE A 92 10.49 8.67 5.28
C PHE A 92 11.23 7.55 5.99
N ASP A 93 11.04 7.47 7.30
CA ASP A 93 11.65 6.44 8.12
C ASP A 93 10.65 5.31 8.34
N ILE A 94 11.11 4.10 8.05
CA ILE A 94 10.45 2.90 8.52
C ILE A 94 11.21 2.48 9.77
N LYS A 95 10.58 2.67 10.92
CA LYS A 95 11.20 2.44 12.24
C LYS A 95 11.11 0.98 12.71
N GLU A 96 10.50 0.14 11.90
CA GLU A 96 10.09 -1.22 12.21
C GLU A 96 10.55 -2.19 11.11
N THR A 97 10.75 -3.46 11.44
CA THR A 97 11.28 -4.44 10.47
C THR A 97 10.21 -4.81 9.46
N ILE A 98 10.45 -4.54 8.18
CA ILE A 98 9.55 -4.98 7.10
C ILE A 98 10.12 -6.25 6.47
N ASN A 99 9.47 -7.41 6.68
CA ASN A 99 9.79 -8.64 5.95
C ASN A 99 11.30 -9.02 6.02
N GLY A 100 11.91 -8.87 7.20
CA GLY A 100 13.34 -9.10 7.43
C GLY A 100 14.27 -7.94 7.03
N ILE A 101 13.74 -6.84 6.51
CA ILE A 101 14.51 -5.62 6.23
C ILE A 101 14.50 -4.74 7.47
N ALA A 102 15.70 -4.48 8.00
CA ALA A 102 15.90 -3.67 9.19
C ALA A 102 15.33 -2.24 9.02
N PRO A 103 14.94 -1.58 10.13
CA PRO A 103 14.57 -0.17 10.13
C PRO A 103 15.56 0.68 9.33
N ASN A 104 15.05 1.55 8.48
CA ASN A 104 15.88 2.34 7.58
C ASN A 104 15.20 3.64 7.18
N SER A 105 16.00 4.58 6.71
CA SER A 105 15.52 5.75 6.00
C SER A 105 15.41 5.40 4.52
N TYR A 106 14.23 5.64 3.97
CA TYR A 106 13.91 5.38 2.58
C TYR A 106 13.77 6.70 1.85
N PHE A 107 14.20 6.72 0.58
CA PHE A 107 14.10 7.89 -0.27
C PHE A 107 13.41 7.53 -1.57
N ILE A 108 12.49 8.39 -2.01
CA ILE A 108 11.82 8.30 -3.29
C ILE A 108 12.21 9.51 -4.11
N ASP A 109 12.89 9.25 -5.22
CA ASP A 109 13.27 10.24 -6.20
C ASP A 109 12.41 10.08 -7.46
N PHE A 110 11.42 10.97 -7.62
CA PHE A 110 10.54 11.00 -8.79
C PHE A 110 11.19 11.58 -10.03
N LEU A 111 12.31 12.32 -9.90
CA LEU A 111 13.01 12.88 -11.04
C LEU A 111 13.70 11.76 -11.84
N TYR A 112 14.30 10.81 -11.14
CA TYR A 112 15.03 9.70 -11.75
C TYR A 112 14.31 8.35 -11.66
N GLY A 113 13.15 8.30 -10.99
CA GLY A 113 12.41 7.06 -10.77
C GLY A 113 13.20 6.09 -9.91
N LYS A 114 13.82 6.57 -8.82
CA LYS A 114 14.73 5.79 -7.98
C LYS A 114 14.22 5.70 -6.55
N PHE A 115 14.20 4.49 -6.02
CA PHE A 115 13.97 4.18 -4.62
C PHE A 115 15.30 3.82 -3.97
N ARG A 116 15.64 4.49 -2.88
CA ARG A 116 16.90 4.25 -2.16
C ARG A 116 16.62 3.82 -0.74
N TYR A 117 17.38 2.85 -0.26
CA TYR A 117 17.38 2.39 1.12
C TYR A 117 18.78 1.88 1.46
N SER A 118 19.32 2.25 2.62
CA SER A 118 20.75 2.01 2.93
C SER A 118 21.64 2.47 1.75
N ASN A 119 22.47 1.57 1.21
CA ASN A 119 23.38 1.81 0.10
C ASN A 119 22.86 1.26 -1.24
N ASN A 120 21.60 0.83 -1.29
CA ASN A 120 20.98 0.26 -2.47
C ASN A 120 20.09 1.29 -3.17
N GLU A 121 20.04 1.19 -4.49
CA GLU A 121 19.18 1.98 -5.34
C GLU A 121 18.48 1.07 -6.34
N ILE A 122 17.16 1.19 -6.41
CA ILE A 122 16.32 0.37 -7.28
C ILE A 122 15.43 1.32 -8.08
N TYR A 123 15.30 1.07 -9.39
CA TYR A 123 14.40 1.84 -10.23
C TYR A 123 12.94 1.46 -9.93
N PHE A 124 12.05 2.43 -9.97
CA PHE A 124 10.61 2.21 -9.98
C PHE A 124 9.96 2.81 -11.21
N GLN A 125 8.76 2.34 -11.52
CA GLN A 125 7.90 2.94 -12.54
C GLN A 125 6.46 2.98 -12.07
N LYS A 126 5.71 4.00 -12.50
CA LYS A 126 4.25 4.01 -12.35
C LYS A 126 3.66 2.92 -13.23
N THR A 127 2.72 2.16 -12.69
CA THR A 127 2.04 1.04 -13.37
C THR A 127 0.55 1.32 -13.57
N SER A 128 -0.04 2.17 -12.74
CA SER A 128 -1.44 2.58 -12.83
C SER A 128 -1.65 3.90 -12.10
N ASP A 129 -2.66 4.68 -12.52
CA ASP A 129 -3.13 5.86 -11.78
C ASP A 129 -4.07 5.49 -10.61
N SER A 130 -4.55 4.25 -10.55
CA SER A 130 -5.39 3.79 -9.44
C SER A 130 -4.64 3.78 -8.11
N THR A 131 -5.33 4.08 -7.03
CA THR A 131 -4.84 3.90 -5.65
C THR A 131 -5.60 2.80 -4.91
N ASN A 132 -6.44 2.04 -5.62
CA ASN A 132 -7.26 1.00 -5.02
C ASN A 132 -6.38 -0.15 -4.53
N ILE A 133 -6.68 -0.59 -3.30
CA ILE A 133 -6.04 -1.74 -2.66
C ILE A 133 -7.04 -2.88 -2.67
N LYS A 134 -6.67 -3.99 -3.31
CA LYS A 134 -7.48 -5.21 -3.32
C LYS A 134 -7.40 -5.87 -1.96
N PHE A 135 -8.43 -6.60 -1.56
CA PHE A 135 -8.48 -7.21 -0.24
C PHE A 135 -7.27 -8.12 0.06
N TYR A 136 -6.83 -8.95 -0.89
CA TYR A 136 -5.64 -9.80 -0.71
C TYR A 136 -4.35 -9.02 -0.45
N GLU A 137 -4.30 -7.72 -0.76
CA GLU A 137 -3.15 -6.84 -0.53
C GLU A 137 -3.19 -6.19 0.86
N ARG A 138 -4.31 -6.35 1.59
CA ARG A 138 -4.52 -5.83 2.95
C ARG A 138 -4.10 -6.84 4.03
N VAL A 139 -3.63 -8.03 3.63
CA VAL A 139 -3.19 -9.08 4.57
C VAL A 139 -2.09 -8.55 5.47
N GLY A 140 -2.27 -8.69 6.78
CA GLY A 140 -1.41 -8.09 7.79
C GLY A 140 -2.07 -8.05 9.18
N ILE A 141 -1.31 -7.57 10.16
CA ILE A 141 -1.78 -7.35 11.53
C ILE A 141 -1.78 -5.85 11.81
N TYR A 142 -2.90 -5.35 12.29
CA TYR A 142 -3.12 -3.95 12.59
C TYR A 142 -3.32 -3.81 14.09
N TYR A 143 -2.54 -2.97 14.76
CA TYR A 143 -2.57 -2.79 16.20
C TYR A 143 -3.28 -1.50 16.57
N SER A 144 -3.97 -1.50 17.71
CA SER A 144 -4.47 -0.28 18.34
C SER A 144 -3.31 0.61 18.77
N GLN A 145 -3.57 1.90 19.02
CA GLN A 145 -2.54 2.87 19.42
C GLN A 145 -1.71 2.42 20.65
N ASN A 146 -2.33 1.73 21.59
CA ASN A 146 -1.70 1.20 22.81
C ASN A 146 -1.19 -0.25 22.65
N LYS A 147 -1.29 -0.85 21.45
CA LYS A 147 -0.91 -2.23 21.11
C LYS A 147 -1.59 -3.35 21.91
N ASN A 148 -2.62 -3.05 22.69
CA ASN A 148 -3.30 -4.05 23.51
C ASN A 148 -4.26 -4.94 22.70
N ASN A 149 -4.76 -4.42 21.57
CA ASN A 149 -5.68 -5.11 20.69
C ASN A 149 -5.14 -5.12 19.26
N LYS A 150 -5.60 -6.07 18.45
CA LYS A 150 -5.25 -6.15 17.03
C LYS A 150 -6.41 -6.59 16.16
N ILE A 151 -6.36 -6.18 14.90
CA ILE A 151 -7.15 -6.70 13.80
C ILE A 151 -6.21 -7.50 12.91
N THR A 152 -6.54 -8.76 12.67
CA THR A 152 -5.78 -9.61 11.75
C THR A 152 -6.57 -9.71 10.45
N ILE A 153 -5.88 -9.47 9.34
CA ILE A 153 -6.40 -9.67 8.00
C ILE A 153 -5.65 -10.83 7.38
N SER A 154 -6.42 -11.84 7.00
CA SER A 154 -5.95 -12.99 6.23
C SER A 154 -6.64 -12.98 4.88
N LYS A 155 -6.23 -13.87 3.96
CA LYS A 155 -6.70 -13.91 2.57
C LYS A 155 -8.23 -13.94 2.43
N ASN A 156 -8.93 -14.53 3.40
CA ASN A 156 -10.36 -14.79 3.36
C ASN A 156 -11.10 -14.32 4.62
N LYS A 157 -10.46 -13.58 5.54
CA LYS A 157 -11.07 -13.24 6.83
C LYS A 157 -10.50 -11.97 7.45
N ILE A 158 -11.36 -11.18 8.07
CA ILE A 158 -11.02 -10.08 8.99
C ILE A 158 -11.45 -10.48 10.40
N GLU A 159 -10.54 -10.47 11.37
CA GLU A 159 -10.82 -10.81 12.77
C GLU A 159 -10.31 -9.73 13.72
N TRP A 160 -11.03 -9.50 14.81
CA TRP A 160 -10.63 -8.61 15.90
C TRP A 160 -10.28 -9.42 17.15
N SER A 161 -9.13 -9.14 17.77
CA SER A 161 -8.59 -9.94 18.88
C SER A 161 -9.47 -9.97 20.12
N TYR A 162 -10.31 -8.95 20.33
CA TYR A 162 -11.16 -8.84 21.51
C TYR A 162 -12.42 -9.72 21.40
N PHE A 163 -12.89 -9.96 20.18
CA PHE A 163 -14.11 -10.73 19.92
C PHE A 163 -13.92 -11.58 18.65
N THR A 164 -13.17 -12.67 18.80
CA THR A 164 -12.73 -13.51 17.67
C THR A 164 -13.89 -14.15 16.92
N ASP A 165 -15.03 -14.36 17.56
CA ASP A 165 -16.24 -14.96 16.95
C ASP A 165 -17.00 -13.99 16.04
N ALA A 166 -16.73 -12.68 16.14
CA ALA A 166 -17.30 -11.63 15.29
C ALA A 166 -16.45 -11.35 14.04
N TYR A 167 -15.77 -12.37 13.51
CA TYR A 167 -15.00 -12.23 12.28
C TYR A 167 -15.89 -12.05 11.04
N ILE A 168 -15.34 -11.46 9.98
CA ILE A 168 -15.99 -11.33 8.67
C ILE A 168 -15.29 -12.23 7.67
N ASP A 169 -16.04 -13.12 7.02
CA ASP A 169 -15.57 -13.90 5.88
C ASP A 169 -15.53 -13.05 4.61
N ILE A 170 -14.47 -13.20 3.85
CA ILE A 170 -14.28 -12.55 2.56
C ILE A 170 -14.39 -13.58 1.45
N SER A 171 -15.47 -13.45 0.68
CA SER A 171 -15.79 -14.34 -0.45
C SER A 171 -15.02 -13.99 -1.72
N ASP A 172 -14.71 -12.71 -1.93
CA ASP A 172 -13.92 -12.22 -3.07
C ASP A 172 -12.65 -11.50 -2.58
N SER A 173 -11.51 -12.16 -2.70
CA SER A 173 -10.22 -11.56 -2.31
C SER A 173 -9.76 -10.44 -3.26
N TYR A 174 -10.39 -10.28 -4.42
CA TYR A 174 -10.08 -9.22 -5.40
C TYR A 174 -10.93 -7.96 -5.22
N THR A 175 -11.90 -7.97 -4.30
CA THR A 175 -12.71 -6.77 -4.01
C THR A 175 -11.83 -5.59 -3.60
N GLU A 176 -12.26 -4.40 -4.02
CA GLU A 176 -11.67 -3.11 -3.65
C GLU A 176 -12.48 -2.40 -2.54
N ASP A 177 -13.50 -3.08 -2.00
CA ASP A 177 -14.33 -2.56 -0.93
C ASP A 177 -13.50 -2.09 0.27
N ARG A 178 -13.97 -1.00 0.86
CA ARG A 178 -13.35 -0.39 2.03
C ARG A 178 -14.14 -0.62 3.31
N VAL A 179 -15.39 -1.04 3.22
CA VAL A 179 -16.28 -1.21 4.37
C VAL A 179 -16.78 -2.63 4.40
N PHE A 180 -16.55 -3.30 5.52
CA PHE A 180 -17.02 -4.66 5.77
C PHE A 180 -17.82 -4.67 7.05
N THR A 181 -19.08 -5.06 6.97
CA THR A 181 -20.01 -5.06 8.11
C THR A 181 -20.58 -6.45 8.30
N LYS A 182 -20.67 -6.89 9.55
CA LYS A 182 -21.39 -8.09 9.94
C LYS A 182 -22.31 -7.75 11.11
N THR A 183 -23.56 -8.14 10.96
CA THR A 183 -24.57 -8.07 12.02
C THR A 183 -25.01 -9.49 12.32
N VAL A 184 -25.09 -9.82 13.60
CA VAL A 184 -25.57 -11.12 14.07
C VAL A 184 -26.59 -10.88 15.15
N ASP A 185 -27.77 -11.44 14.95
CA ASP A 185 -28.84 -11.45 15.93
C ASP A 185 -28.65 -12.62 16.90
N PHE A 186 -28.94 -12.40 18.18
CA PHE A 186 -28.86 -13.40 19.23
C PHE A 186 -29.95 -13.16 20.29
N THR A 187 -30.29 -14.22 21.02
CA THR A 187 -31.18 -14.11 22.19
C THR A 187 -30.35 -14.26 23.44
N ASN A 188 -30.48 -13.34 24.39
CA ASN A 188 -29.75 -13.41 25.66
C ASN A 188 -30.40 -14.42 26.64
N THR A 189 -29.86 -14.52 27.85
CA THR A 189 -30.33 -15.44 28.88
C THR A 189 -31.71 -15.09 29.45
N THR A 190 -32.19 -13.85 29.27
CA THR A 190 -33.54 -13.41 29.68
C THR A 190 -34.60 -13.64 28.59
N GLY A 191 -34.21 -14.15 27.41
CA GLY A 191 -35.11 -14.39 26.29
C GLY A 191 -35.33 -13.17 25.39
N GLU A 192 -34.57 -12.09 25.59
CA GLU A 192 -34.66 -10.87 24.80
C GLU A 192 -33.76 -10.96 23.57
N ASN A 193 -34.28 -10.50 22.43
CA ASN A 193 -33.54 -10.47 21.17
C ASN A 193 -32.66 -9.22 21.10
N HIS A 194 -31.41 -9.44 20.76
CA HIS A 194 -30.39 -8.42 20.59
C HIS A 194 -29.58 -8.69 19.32
N SER A 195 -28.71 -7.76 18.97
CA SER A 195 -27.74 -7.92 17.91
C SER A 195 -26.40 -7.36 18.33
N PHE A 196 -25.34 -7.88 17.72
CA PHE A 196 -24.10 -7.14 17.61
C PHE A 196 -23.81 -6.83 16.15
N THR A 197 -23.21 -5.67 15.92
CA THR A 197 -22.74 -5.22 14.62
C THR A 197 -21.28 -4.82 14.74
N ILE A 198 -20.44 -5.40 13.90
CA ILE A 198 -19.03 -5.05 13.74
C ILE A 198 -18.83 -4.47 12.34
N THR A 199 -18.13 -3.34 12.25
CA THR A 199 -17.80 -2.69 10.99
C THR A 199 -16.31 -2.38 10.96
N PHE A 200 -15.65 -2.82 9.89
CA PHE A 200 -14.27 -2.49 9.57
C PHE A 200 -14.25 -1.55 8.37
N THR A 201 -13.70 -0.36 8.57
CA THR A 201 -13.55 0.66 7.52
C THR A 201 -12.08 0.91 7.26
N PHE A 202 -11.62 0.49 6.09
CA PHE A 202 -10.28 0.73 5.61
C PHE A 202 -10.10 2.16 5.10
N THR A 203 -9.06 2.81 5.60
CA THR A 203 -8.55 4.07 5.09
C THR A 203 -7.24 3.82 4.32
N ASP A 204 -6.59 4.89 3.86
CA ASP A 204 -5.28 4.79 3.21
C ASP A 204 -4.19 4.28 4.18
N ASN A 205 -4.33 4.54 5.49
CA ASN A 205 -3.29 4.29 6.49
C ASN A 205 -3.74 3.49 7.73
N SER A 206 -5.02 3.14 7.85
CA SER A 206 -5.57 2.49 9.03
C SER A 206 -6.83 1.68 8.74
N ILE A 207 -7.28 0.95 9.76
CA ILE A 207 -8.59 0.32 9.83
C ILE A 207 -9.32 0.96 11.01
N LYS A 208 -10.46 1.58 10.73
CA LYS A 208 -11.40 2.00 11.78
C LYS A 208 -12.31 0.84 12.09
N LEU A 209 -12.35 0.45 13.35
CA LEU A 209 -13.27 -0.52 13.89
C LEU A 209 -14.42 0.23 14.56
N LYS A 210 -15.65 -0.17 14.27
CA LYS A 210 -16.81 0.15 15.09
C LYS A 210 -17.48 -1.14 15.52
N PHE A 211 -17.64 -1.33 16.83
CA PHE A 211 -18.39 -2.44 17.40
C PHE A 211 -19.57 -1.89 18.20
N THR A 212 -20.75 -2.46 17.98
CA THR A 212 -21.98 -2.06 18.68
C THR A 212 -22.77 -3.31 19.05
N ILE A 213 -23.16 -3.44 20.31
CA ILE A 213 -24.05 -4.47 20.83
C ILE A 213 -25.26 -3.82 21.47
N THR A 214 -26.46 -4.31 21.16
CA THR A 214 -27.71 -3.73 21.64
C THR A 214 -28.10 -4.23 23.03
N ASP A 215 -27.52 -5.34 23.49
CA ASP A 215 -27.74 -5.83 24.86
C ASP A 215 -27.09 -4.85 25.86
N PRO A 216 -27.88 -4.20 26.76
CA PRO A 216 -27.37 -3.24 27.72
C PRO A 216 -26.27 -3.80 28.64
N ALA A 217 -26.31 -5.10 28.97
CA ALA A 217 -25.31 -5.74 29.84
C ALA A 217 -23.90 -5.76 29.21
N TYR A 218 -23.83 -5.69 27.88
CA TYR A 218 -22.59 -5.72 27.11
C TYR A 218 -22.23 -4.35 26.49
N SER A 219 -23.01 -3.30 26.77
CA SER A 219 -22.82 -1.95 26.20
C SER A 219 -21.42 -1.36 26.44
N LYS A 220 -20.71 -1.79 27.50
CA LYS A 220 -19.31 -1.42 27.78
C LYS A 220 -18.31 -1.82 26.68
N TYR A 221 -18.69 -2.75 25.81
CA TYR A 221 -17.88 -3.20 24.67
C TYR A 221 -18.13 -2.36 23.42
N ASN A 222 -19.12 -1.46 23.42
CA ASN A 222 -19.34 -0.52 22.33
C ASN A 222 -18.12 0.38 22.21
N THR A 223 -17.43 0.30 21.07
CA THR A 223 -16.17 1.01 20.86
C THR A 223 -16.04 1.48 19.41
N GLU A 224 -15.32 2.58 19.25
CA GLU A 224 -14.79 3.03 17.98
C GLU A 224 -13.29 3.26 18.15
N GLU A 225 -12.50 2.49 17.40
CA GLU A 225 -11.05 2.46 17.54
C GLU A 225 -10.36 2.49 16.17
N GLU A 226 -9.16 3.04 16.12
CA GLU A 226 -8.33 3.06 14.93
C GLU A 226 -7.13 2.13 15.11
N TYR A 227 -6.94 1.25 14.14
CA TYR A 227 -5.88 0.26 14.10
C TYR A 227 -4.96 0.56 12.93
N ARG A 228 -3.65 0.53 13.17
CA ARG A 228 -2.64 0.78 12.15
C ARG A 228 -1.77 -0.44 11.99
N ILE A 229 -1.33 -0.68 10.77
CA ILE A 229 -0.34 -1.70 10.54
C ILE A 229 0.98 -1.22 11.18
N VAL A 230 1.41 -1.97 12.18
CA VAL A 230 2.62 -1.75 12.96
C VAL A 230 3.31 -3.10 12.91
N TRP A 231 4.49 -3.15 12.31
CA TRP A 231 5.24 -4.40 12.18
C TRP A 231 6.20 -4.47 13.38
N GLU A 232 6.04 -5.43 14.28
CA GLU A 232 7.00 -5.62 15.39
C GLU A 232 8.33 -6.19 14.88
#